data_AF-A0A964MF94-F1
#
_entry.id   AF-A0A964MF94-F1
#
_cell.length_a   1.000
_cell.length_b   1.000
_cell.length_c   1.000
_cell.angle_alpha   90.00
_cell.angle_beta   90.00
_cell.angle_gamma   90.00
#
_symmetry.space_group_name_H-M   'P 1'
#
loop_
_entity.id
_entity.type
_entity.pdbx_description
1 polymer ?
#
loop_
_entity_poly.entity_id
_entity_poly.type
_entity_poly.pdbx_seq_one_letter_code
_entity_poly.pdbx_strand_id
1 'polypeptide(L)'
;MADDPLERSLTDSLVQLAVTDCADQKTSGNSAEIYEMLRQGRCDICRTFTNHLIFHLVQYLSQVDKNLKSVVKFEPEPASLNPAAAGYHLTSRQNGINLIAWVDRKSAALTSLNATLESALAESRRKLGCPNAQPACFNLDMQVVDDREVFEGRGYGMVVSQPFLRSMQVWKRPDPAQGSGTSASGSSILTSSSSLALELTPESVLFEQAFAIEKMPPGERQLLEPHLR
;
A
#
# COMPACT_ATOMS: atom_id res chain seq x y z
N MET A 1 -23.82 8.56 20.83
CA MET A 1 -23.06 9.17 19.71
C MET A 1 -23.75 8.70 18.45
N ALA A 2 -24.43 9.62 17.75
CA ALA A 2 -25.16 9.30 16.54
C ALA A 2 -24.14 9.23 15.40
N ASP A 3 -23.91 8.05 14.83
CA ASP A 3 -23.22 7.93 13.55
C ASP A 3 -23.99 8.76 12.52
N ASP A 4 -23.29 9.65 11.82
CA ASP A 4 -23.90 10.50 10.82
C ASP A 4 -24.35 9.59 9.64
N PRO A 5 -25.63 9.60 9.23
CA PRO A 5 -26.12 8.77 8.12
C PRO A 5 -25.30 8.95 6.83
N LEU A 6 -24.65 10.10 6.66
CA LEU A 6 -23.75 10.38 5.54
C LEU A 6 -22.49 9.49 5.56
N GLU A 7 -21.90 9.27 6.74
CA GLU A 7 -20.65 8.52 6.92
C GLU A 7 -20.84 7.02 6.68
N ARG A 8 -21.99 6.48 7.12
CA ARG A 8 -22.39 5.10 6.83
C ARG A 8 -22.62 4.87 5.33
N SER A 9 -23.30 5.82 4.67
CA SER A 9 -23.54 5.78 3.23
C SER A 9 -22.22 5.78 2.43
N LEU A 10 -21.26 6.62 2.83
CA LEU A 10 -19.94 6.65 2.22
C LEU A 10 -19.22 5.30 2.36
N THR A 11 -19.19 4.75 3.57
CA THR A 11 -18.45 3.50 3.84
C THR A 11 -19.08 2.32 3.12
N ASP A 12 -20.41 2.22 3.13
CA ASP A 12 -21.13 1.19 2.38
C ASP A 12 -20.89 1.33 0.87
N SER A 13 -20.76 2.56 0.35
CA SER A 13 -20.38 2.82 -1.04
C SER A 13 -18.95 2.33 -1.34
N LEU A 14 -17.95 2.65 -0.50
CA LEU A 14 -16.57 2.19 -0.67
C LEU A 14 -16.46 0.65 -0.64
N VAL A 15 -17.19 0.01 0.27
CA VAL A 15 -17.27 -1.45 0.36
C VAL A 15 -17.90 -2.04 -0.90
N GLN A 16 -19.01 -1.46 -1.37
CA GLN A 16 -19.69 -1.94 -2.57
C GLN A 16 -18.81 -1.81 -3.83
N LEU A 17 -18.06 -0.71 -3.96
CA LEU A 17 -17.09 -0.53 -5.03
C LEU A 17 -16.00 -1.61 -4.98
N ALA A 18 -15.41 -1.83 -3.79
CA ALA A 18 -14.40 -2.88 -3.62
C ALA A 18 -14.93 -4.30 -3.90
N VAL A 19 -16.19 -4.59 -3.56
CA VAL A 19 -16.84 -5.86 -3.93
C VAL A 19 -17.03 -5.96 -5.45
N THR A 20 -17.43 -4.87 -6.10
CA THR A 20 -17.66 -4.83 -7.55
C THR A 20 -16.37 -5.10 -8.31
N ASP A 21 -15.28 -4.41 -7.94
CA ASP A 21 -13.96 -4.63 -8.56
C ASP A 21 -13.43 -6.05 -8.29
N CYS A 22 -13.69 -6.58 -7.08
CA CYS A 22 -13.33 -7.96 -6.78
C CYS A 22 -14.15 -8.96 -7.62
N ALA A 23 -15.42 -8.65 -7.90
CA ALA A 23 -16.29 -9.47 -8.74
C ALA A 23 -15.84 -9.45 -10.19
N ASP A 24 -15.53 -8.28 -10.73
CA ASP A 24 -14.99 -8.13 -12.08
C ASP A 24 -13.69 -8.91 -12.24
N GLN A 25 -12.85 -8.94 -11.20
CA GLN A 25 -11.58 -9.66 -11.24
C GLN A 25 -11.72 -11.19 -11.06
N LYS A 26 -12.69 -11.67 -10.27
CA LYS A 26 -12.72 -13.08 -9.80
C LYS A 26 -13.94 -13.89 -10.25
N THR A 27 -15.07 -13.25 -10.49
CA THR A 27 -16.37 -13.92 -10.71
C THR A 27 -17.13 -13.33 -11.90
N SER A 28 -16.43 -12.76 -12.87
CA SER A 28 -17.03 -12.17 -14.08
C SER A 28 -18.13 -11.13 -13.78
N GLY A 29 -17.94 -10.34 -12.73
CA GLY A 29 -18.86 -9.29 -12.29
C GLY A 29 -19.97 -9.75 -11.34
N ASN A 30 -19.98 -11.01 -10.88
CA ASN A 30 -20.99 -11.49 -9.93
C ASN A 30 -20.65 -11.11 -8.47
N SER A 31 -21.14 -9.96 -8.00
CA SER A 31 -20.95 -9.48 -6.62
C SER A 31 -21.57 -10.40 -5.56
N ALA A 32 -22.68 -11.09 -5.86
CA ALA A 32 -23.34 -11.98 -4.89
C ALA A 32 -22.45 -13.17 -4.53
N GLU A 33 -21.72 -13.68 -5.52
CA GLU A 33 -20.74 -14.75 -5.33
C GLU A 33 -19.55 -14.30 -4.48
N ILE A 34 -19.09 -13.04 -4.62
CA ILE A 34 -18.06 -12.47 -3.75
C ILE A 34 -18.52 -12.43 -2.30
N TYR A 35 -19.75 -11.95 -2.04
CA TYR A 35 -20.30 -11.95 -0.68
C TYR A 35 -20.38 -13.35 -0.08
N GLU A 36 -20.79 -14.34 -0.88
CA GLU A 36 -20.85 -15.72 -0.44
C GLU A 36 -19.45 -16.28 -0.13
N MET A 37 -18.47 -16.04 -0.99
CA MET A 37 -17.08 -16.44 -0.74
C MET A 37 -16.49 -15.75 0.51
N LEU A 38 -16.81 -14.48 0.74
CA LEU A 38 -16.42 -13.76 1.96
C LEU A 38 -17.05 -14.42 3.20
N ARG A 39 -18.34 -14.78 3.16
CA ARG A 39 -19.03 -15.50 4.24
C ARG A 39 -18.53 -16.92 4.44
N GLN A 40 -17.97 -17.56 3.42
CA GLN A 40 -17.31 -18.86 3.55
C GLN A 40 -15.91 -18.73 4.18
N GLY A 41 -15.41 -17.51 4.41
CA GLY A 41 -14.12 -17.29 5.04
C GLY A 41 -12.92 -17.50 4.11
N ARG A 42 -13.14 -17.37 2.79
CA ARG A 42 -12.11 -17.45 1.74
C ARG A 42 -11.07 -16.33 1.89
N CYS A 43 -9.94 -16.61 2.54
CA CYS A 43 -8.91 -15.61 2.82
C CYS A 43 -8.25 -15.03 1.56
N ASP A 44 -8.22 -15.78 0.45
CA ASP A 44 -7.76 -15.30 -0.85
C ASP A 44 -8.63 -14.14 -1.36
N ILE A 45 -9.96 -14.28 -1.22
CA ILE A 45 -10.93 -13.26 -1.61
C ILE A 45 -10.90 -12.09 -0.63
N CYS A 46 -10.80 -12.34 0.68
CA CYS A 46 -10.62 -11.25 1.66
C CYS A 46 -9.41 -10.38 1.32
N ARG A 47 -8.27 -10.98 0.94
CA ARG A 47 -7.07 -10.22 0.58
C ARG A 47 -7.28 -9.36 -0.67
N THR A 48 -7.89 -9.92 -1.71
CA THR A 48 -8.20 -9.16 -2.95
C THR A 48 -9.16 -8.01 -2.66
N PHE A 49 -10.24 -8.28 -1.92
CA PHE A 49 -11.20 -7.27 -1.49
C PHE A 49 -10.51 -6.15 -0.69
N THR A 50 -9.66 -6.49 0.28
CA THR A 50 -8.96 -5.49 1.12
C THR A 50 -8.05 -4.60 0.28
N ASN A 51 -7.38 -5.13 -0.75
CA ASN A 51 -6.56 -4.32 -1.64
C ASN A 51 -7.40 -3.31 -2.45
N HIS A 52 -8.56 -3.74 -2.98
CA HIS A 52 -9.49 -2.83 -3.67
C HIS A 52 -10.09 -1.80 -2.72
N LEU A 53 -10.41 -2.20 -1.49
CA LEU A 53 -10.89 -1.28 -0.47
C LEU A 53 -9.84 -0.19 -0.14
N ILE A 54 -8.57 -0.56 0.00
CA ILE A 54 -7.48 0.42 0.19
C ILE A 54 -7.41 1.38 -0.98
N PHE A 55 -7.52 0.89 -2.21
CA PHE A 55 -7.49 1.73 -3.41
C PHE A 55 -8.61 2.78 -3.40
N HIS A 56 -9.86 2.38 -3.19
CA HIS A 56 -11.00 3.30 -3.13
C HIS A 56 -10.91 4.28 -1.97
N LEU A 57 -10.47 3.81 -0.80
CA LEU A 57 -10.28 4.65 0.37
C LEU A 57 -9.24 5.75 0.10
N VAL A 58 -8.11 5.40 -0.51
CA VAL A 58 -7.06 6.36 -0.80
C VAL A 58 -7.46 7.31 -1.93
N GLN A 59 -8.19 6.84 -2.94
CA GLN A 59 -8.77 7.73 -3.95
C GLN A 59 -9.69 8.78 -3.32
N TYR A 60 -10.59 8.35 -2.44
CA TYR A 60 -11.48 9.27 -1.72
C TYR A 60 -10.69 10.29 -0.88
N LEU A 61 -9.72 9.83 -0.08
CA LEU A 61 -8.87 10.72 0.73
C LEU A 61 -8.12 11.74 -0.12
N SER A 62 -7.62 11.34 -1.30
CA SER A 62 -6.90 12.24 -2.20
C SER A 62 -7.75 13.37 -2.78
N GLN A 63 -9.07 13.14 -2.89
CA GLN A 63 -10.04 14.13 -3.35
C GLN A 63 -10.45 15.08 -2.23
N VAL A 64 -10.59 14.57 -1.00
CA VAL A 64 -11.05 15.34 0.15
C VAL A 64 -9.93 16.19 0.76
N ASP A 65 -8.71 15.68 0.87
CA ASP A 65 -7.57 16.41 1.44
C ASP A 65 -6.50 16.70 0.39
N LYS A 66 -6.40 17.99 0.01
CA LYS A 66 -5.36 18.51 -0.89
C LYS A 66 -3.95 18.41 -0.32
N ASN A 67 -3.79 18.36 1.00
CA ASN A 67 -2.48 18.28 1.66
C ASN A 67 -1.90 16.86 1.59
N LEU A 68 -2.68 15.86 1.16
CA LEU A 68 -2.21 14.49 1.02
C LEU A 68 -1.21 14.37 -0.13
N LYS A 69 0.03 13.98 0.17
CA LYS A 69 1.13 13.81 -0.80
C LYS A 69 1.28 12.36 -1.23
N SER A 70 1.18 11.44 -0.29
CA SER A 70 1.40 10.00 -0.53
C SER A 70 0.69 9.17 0.53
N VAL A 71 0.29 7.97 0.16
CA VAL A 71 -0.16 6.94 1.11
C VAL A 71 0.67 5.69 0.93
N VAL A 72 1.18 5.18 2.04
CA VAL A 72 1.99 3.97 2.11
C VAL A 72 1.26 2.94 2.95
N LYS A 73 1.09 1.73 2.44
CA LYS A 73 0.67 0.57 3.23
C LYS A 73 1.88 0.03 3.97
N PHE A 74 1.76 -0.17 5.28
CA PHE A 74 2.81 -0.72 6.12
C PHE A 74 2.39 -2.11 6.64
N GLU A 75 3.29 -3.07 6.60
CA GLU A 75 3.07 -4.39 7.21
C GLU A 75 4.04 -4.53 8.39
N PRO A 76 3.57 -4.34 9.64
CA PRO A 76 4.43 -4.45 10.81
C PRO A 76 4.99 -5.87 10.91
N GLU A 77 6.29 -5.98 11.16
CA GLU A 77 6.89 -7.27 11.45
C GLU A 77 6.36 -7.77 12.81
N PRO A 78 5.91 -9.04 12.91
CA PRO A 78 5.54 -9.63 14.19
C PRO A 78 6.72 -9.52 15.15
N ALA A 79 6.49 -8.94 16.34
CA ALA A 79 7.52 -8.80 17.37
C ALA A 79 8.15 -10.15 17.79
N SER A 80 7.48 -11.27 17.49
CA SER A 80 7.97 -12.64 17.70
C SER A 80 9.11 -13.06 16.77
N LEU A 81 9.26 -12.42 15.61
CA LEU A 81 10.31 -12.76 14.62
C LEU A 81 11.58 -11.95 14.84
N ASN A 82 11.48 -10.75 15.41
CA ASN A 82 12.62 -9.91 15.70
C ASN A 82 12.41 -9.08 16.99
N PRO A 83 12.86 -9.57 18.15
CA PRO A 83 12.74 -8.84 19.42
C PRO A 83 13.60 -7.56 19.45
N ALA A 84 14.57 -7.39 18.55
CA ALA A 84 15.30 -6.12 18.41
C ALA A 84 14.50 -5.07 17.63
N ALA A 85 13.58 -5.49 16.75
CA ALA A 85 12.62 -4.60 16.09
C ALA A 85 11.54 -4.08 17.05
N ALA A 86 11.35 -4.73 18.20
CA ALA A 86 10.42 -4.28 19.26
C ALA A 86 10.80 -2.91 19.86
N GLY A 87 12.03 -2.42 19.64
CA GLY A 87 12.46 -1.08 20.03
C GLY A 87 11.89 0.04 19.16
N TYR A 88 11.48 -0.26 17.92
CA TYR A 88 10.74 0.65 17.06
C TYR A 88 9.26 0.48 17.34
N HIS A 89 8.84 0.95 18.52
CA HIS A 89 7.49 0.80 19.06
C HIS A 89 6.49 1.71 18.31
N LEU A 90 6.33 1.50 17.00
CA LEU A 90 5.22 2.03 16.23
C LEU A 90 3.96 1.37 16.80
N THR A 91 3.07 2.16 17.38
CA THR A 91 1.83 1.72 18.04
C THR A 91 0.78 1.16 17.07
N SER A 92 1.21 0.69 15.90
CA SER A 92 0.35 0.10 14.89
C SER A 92 -0.26 -1.13 15.52
N ARG A 93 -1.60 -1.21 15.45
CA ARG A 93 -2.27 -2.45 15.79
C ARG A 93 -1.69 -3.49 14.84
N GLN A 94 -0.91 -4.46 15.36
CA GLN A 94 -0.16 -5.47 14.59
C GLN A 94 -1.00 -6.30 13.61
N ASN A 95 -2.30 -6.02 13.56
CA ASN A 95 -3.38 -6.73 12.94
C ASN A 95 -4.31 -5.66 12.34
N GLY A 96 -4.21 -5.39 11.03
CA GLY A 96 -5.10 -4.45 10.35
C GLY A 96 -4.65 -4.01 8.95
N ILE A 97 -5.47 -3.13 8.37
CA ILE A 97 -5.11 -2.31 7.21
C ILE A 97 -4.31 -1.12 7.76
N ASN A 98 -2.99 -1.26 7.84
CA ASN A 98 -2.13 -0.17 8.33
C ASN A 98 -1.69 0.73 7.17
N LEU A 99 -2.12 1.98 7.20
CA LEU A 99 -1.79 3.00 6.22
C LEU A 99 -1.05 4.16 6.88
N ILE A 100 -0.11 4.76 6.14
CA ILE A 100 0.61 5.95 6.55
C ILE A 100 0.34 7.02 5.50
N ALA A 101 -0.36 8.07 5.90
CA ALA A 101 -0.65 9.23 5.07
C ALA A 101 0.43 10.30 5.28
N TRP A 102 1.25 10.52 4.26
CA TRP A 102 2.20 11.62 4.22
C TRP A 102 1.50 12.88 3.70
N VAL A 103 1.46 13.91 4.53
CA VAL A 103 0.79 15.18 4.26
C VAL A 103 1.74 16.36 4.35
N ASP A 104 1.42 17.46 3.67
CA ASP A 104 2.13 18.74 3.86
C ASP A 104 1.92 19.29 5.28
N ARG A 105 0.69 19.18 5.78
CA ARG A 105 0.30 19.65 7.11
C ARG A 105 -0.78 18.76 7.71
N LYS A 106 -0.60 18.36 8.97
CA LYS A 106 -1.64 17.65 9.73
C LYS A 106 -2.85 18.56 9.91
N SER A 107 -4.03 18.06 9.53
CA SER A 107 -5.29 18.76 9.70
C SER A 107 -6.21 18.01 10.67
N ALA A 108 -6.94 18.77 11.49
CA ALA A 108 -7.95 18.17 12.37
C ALA A 108 -9.05 17.48 11.55
N ALA A 109 -9.39 18.02 10.37
CA ALA A 109 -10.36 17.44 9.46
C ALA A 109 -9.95 16.03 8.99
N LEU A 110 -8.69 15.84 8.56
CA LEU A 110 -8.19 14.53 8.14
C LEU A 110 -8.14 13.55 9.31
N THR A 111 -7.76 14.03 10.50
CA THR A 111 -7.71 13.19 11.71
C THR A 111 -9.11 12.70 12.10
N SER A 112 -10.11 13.59 12.08
CA SER A 112 -11.51 13.22 12.33
C SER A 112 -12.05 12.29 11.25
N LEU A 113 -11.78 12.58 9.98
CA LEU A 113 -12.19 11.72 8.86
C LEU A 113 -11.63 10.30 8.98
N ASN A 114 -10.36 10.18 9.38
CA ASN A 114 -9.75 8.89 9.62
C ASN A 114 -10.45 8.12 10.74
N ALA A 115 -10.71 8.76 11.88
CA ALA A 115 -11.42 8.13 13.00
C ALA A 115 -12.84 7.67 12.60
N THR A 116 -13.54 8.48 11.80
CA THR A 116 -14.84 8.12 11.22
C THR A 116 -14.71 6.88 10.32
N LEU A 117 -13.77 6.87 9.38
CA LEU A 117 -13.56 5.74 8.46
C LEU A 117 -13.18 4.45 9.20
N GLU A 118 -12.33 4.54 10.23
CA GLU A 118 -11.98 3.41 11.09
C GLU A 118 -13.23 2.81 11.76
N SER A 119 -14.06 3.66 12.38
CA SER A 119 -15.28 3.22 13.06
C SER A 119 -16.27 2.58 12.08
N ALA A 120 -16.53 3.25 10.95
CA ALA A 120 -17.50 2.80 9.97
C ALA A 120 -17.06 1.50 9.27
N LEU A 121 -15.77 1.36 8.91
CA LEU A 121 -15.26 0.11 8.34
C LEU A 121 -15.30 -1.05 9.33
N ALA A 122 -15.04 -0.78 10.62
CA ALA A 122 -15.16 -1.77 11.67
C ALA A 122 -16.62 -2.27 11.83
N GLU A 123 -17.61 -1.41 11.61
CA GLU A 123 -19.03 -1.77 11.55
C GLU A 123 -19.35 -2.58 10.28
N SER A 124 -18.94 -2.10 9.10
CA SER A 124 -19.21 -2.79 7.83
C SER A 124 -18.59 -4.17 7.76
N ARG A 125 -17.44 -4.41 8.43
CA ARG A 125 -16.89 -5.77 8.62
C ARG A 125 -17.92 -6.73 9.21
N ARG A 126 -18.70 -6.31 10.21
CA ARG A 126 -19.71 -7.19 10.85
C ARG A 126 -20.79 -7.59 9.84
N LYS A 127 -21.13 -6.71 8.90
CA LYS A 127 -22.10 -6.98 7.83
C LYS A 127 -21.57 -8.00 6.79
N LEU A 128 -20.25 -8.04 6.55
CA LEU A 128 -19.63 -8.98 5.60
C LEU A 128 -19.68 -10.44 6.07
N GLY A 129 -19.72 -10.69 7.39
CA GLY A 129 -20.03 -12.01 7.95
C GLY A 129 -18.96 -13.10 7.73
N CYS A 130 -17.71 -12.73 7.49
CA CYS A 130 -16.62 -13.71 7.34
C CYS A 130 -16.34 -14.42 8.69
N PRO A 131 -16.45 -15.76 8.78
CA PRO A 131 -16.28 -16.51 10.03
C PRO A 131 -14.82 -16.52 10.50
N ASN A 132 -13.88 -16.34 9.57
CA ASN A 132 -12.45 -16.23 9.85
C ASN A 132 -12.01 -14.79 10.12
N ALA A 133 -12.93 -13.82 10.14
CA ALA A 133 -12.58 -12.41 10.30
C ALA A 133 -12.03 -12.13 11.70
N GLN A 134 -10.71 -11.96 11.76
CA GLN A 134 -10.06 -11.37 12.92
C GLN A 134 -10.19 -9.84 12.88
N PRO A 135 -10.02 -9.13 14.01
CA PRO A 135 -9.77 -7.68 14.01
C PRO A 135 -8.71 -7.28 12.96
N ALA A 136 -7.74 -8.16 12.71
CA ALA A 136 -6.70 -8.00 11.72
C ALA A 136 -7.16 -7.82 10.27
N CYS A 137 -8.34 -8.32 9.91
CA CYS A 137 -8.73 -8.45 8.51
C CYS A 137 -9.27 -7.15 7.91
N PHE A 138 -9.88 -6.28 8.71
CA PHE A 138 -10.59 -5.08 8.22
C PHE A 138 -10.49 -3.85 9.14
N ASN A 139 -9.76 -3.92 10.26
CA ASN A 139 -9.53 -2.72 11.06
C ASN A 139 -8.55 -1.81 10.34
N LEU A 140 -9.02 -0.62 9.95
CA LEU A 140 -8.16 0.45 9.44
C LEU A 140 -7.38 1.07 10.60
N ASP A 141 -6.07 1.23 10.42
CA ASP A 141 -5.22 2.04 11.29
C ASP A 141 -4.42 2.96 10.38
N MET A 142 -4.79 4.24 10.34
CA MET A 142 -4.07 5.22 9.54
C MET A 142 -3.31 6.20 10.42
N GLN A 143 -2.04 6.36 10.11
CA GLN A 143 -1.13 7.27 10.80
C GLN A 143 -0.81 8.43 9.87
N VAL A 144 -0.93 9.66 10.36
CA VAL A 144 -0.68 10.86 9.58
C VAL A 144 0.68 11.43 9.95
N VAL A 145 1.56 11.57 8.95
CA VAL A 145 2.91 12.12 9.11
C VAL A 145 3.10 13.37 8.26
N ASP A 146 3.81 14.35 8.82
CA ASP A 146 4.19 15.56 8.09
C ASP A 146 5.61 15.47 7.51
N ASP A 147 5.96 16.46 6.69
CA ASP A 147 7.30 16.58 6.10
C ASP A 147 8.42 16.51 7.14
N ARG A 148 8.22 17.12 8.32
CA ARG A 148 9.25 17.13 9.37
C ARG A 148 9.51 15.73 9.89
N GLU A 149 8.48 14.94 10.18
CA GLU A 149 8.64 13.56 10.63
C GLU A 149 9.32 12.67 9.58
N VAL A 150 8.99 12.86 8.30
CA VAL A 150 9.59 12.10 7.20
C VAL A 150 11.06 12.45 7.01
N PHE A 151 11.39 13.75 6.98
CA PHE A 151 12.78 14.21 6.78
C PHE A 151 13.68 13.95 7.99
N GLU A 152 13.14 14.03 9.20
CA GLU A 152 13.88 13.70 10.42
C GLU A 152 13.95 12.18 10.68
N GLY A 153 13.24 11.37 9.88
CA GLY A 153 13.19 9.91 10.05
C GLY A 153 12.62 9.49 11.40
N ARG A 154 11.60 10.19 11.91
CA ARG A 154 11.02 9.98 13.24
C ARG A 154 9.67 9.26 13.14
N GLY A 155 9.43 8.32 14.07
CA GLY A 155 8.18 7.58 14.15
C GLY A 155 7.80 6.94 12.81
N TYR A 156 6.54 7.11 12.39
CA TYR A 156 6.05 6.62 11.11
C TYR A 156 6.67 7.31 9.88
N GLY A 157 7.31 8.48 10.06
CA GLY A 157 8.03 9.15 8.97
C GLY A 157 9.23 8.35 8.46
N MET A 158 9.85 7.55 9.34
CA MET A 158 10.92 6.62 8.96
C MET A 158 10.43 5.53 7.98
N VAL A 159 9.18 5.06 8.15
CA VAL A 159 8.58 4.05 7.26
C VAL A 159 8.40 4.59 5.85
N VAL A 160 8.08 5.87 5.72
CA VAL A 160 7.90 6.52 4.41
C VAL A 160 9.24 6.76 3.72
N SER A 161 10.30 7.08 4.46
CA SER A 161 11.61 7.43 3.89
C SER A 161 12.56 6.24 3.69
N GLN A 162 12.36 5.11 4.38
CA GLN A 162 13.26 3.95 4.28
C GLN A 162 12.69 2.81 3.45
N PRO A 163 13.36 2.40 2.35
CA PRO A 163 12.89 1.33 1.47
C PRO A 163 13.03 -0.08 2.07
N PHE A 164 13.78 -0.24 3.17
CA PHE A 164 14.05 -1.55 3.79
C PHE A 164 12.93 -2.02 4.74
N LEU A 165 11.98 -1.14 5.06
CA LEU A 165 10.80 -1.50 5.85
C LEU A 165 9.74 -2.09 4.92
N ARG A 166 9.00 -3.11 5.38
CA ARG A 166 7.92 -3.79 4.63
C ARG A 166 6.76 -2.82 4.39
N SER A 167 6.97 -1.93 3.44
CA SER A 167 6.07 -0.84 3.09
C SER A 167 5.89 -0.82 1.59
N MET A 168 4.69 -0.44 1.15
CA MET A 168 4.33 -0.36 -0.26
C MET A 168 3.60 0.96 -0.46
N GLN A 169 4.14 1.83 -1.32
CA GLN A 169 3.43 3.03 -1.71
C GLN A 169 2.20 2.64 -2.53
N VAL A 170 1.01 2.89 -1.97
CA VAL A 170 -0.27 2.56 -2.62
C VAL A 170 -0.80 3.73 -3.44
N TRP A 171 -0.35 4.95 -3.15
CA TRP A 171 -0.73 6.15 -3.90
C TRP A 171 0.26 7.28 -3.70
N LYS A 172 0.39 8.15 -4.69
CA LYS A 172 1.14 9.41 -4.61
C LYS A 172 0.47 10.47 -5.46
N ARG A 173 0.42 11.70 -4.95
CA ARG A 173 -0.06 12.85 -5.71
C ARG A 173 0.88 13.07 -6.90
N PRO A 174 0.34 13.21 -8.12
CA PRO A 174 1.15 13.59 -9.27
C PRO A 174 1.83 14.93 -8.97
N ASP A 175 3.15 14.96 -9.07
CA ASP A 175 3.89 16.21 -8.95
C ASP A 175 3.61 17.05 -10.19
N PRO A 176 3.06 18.27 -10.07
CA PRO A 176 2.83 19.14 -11.23
C PRO A 176 4.14 19.45 -12.00
N ALA A 177 5.32 19.29 -11.37
CA ALA A 177 6.61 19.45 -12.03
C ALA A 177 7.03 18.25 -12.91
N GLN A 178 6.32 17.10 -12.87
CA GLN A 178 6.59 15.92 -13.70
C GLN A 178 5.50 15.67 -14.75
N GLY A 179 4.92 16.73 -15.30
CA GLY A 179 4.03 16.65 -16.45
C GLY A 179 4.81 16.42 -17.75
N SER A 180 5.13 15.17 -18.09
CA SER A 180 5.28 14.60 -19.45
C SER A 180 5.92 13.22 -19.38
N GLY A 181 5.11 12.16 -19.46
CA GLY A 181 5.60 10.78 -19.44
C GLY A 181 4.50 9.73 -19.50
N THR A 182 3.73 9.76 -20.58
CA THR A 182 3.07 8.62 -21.25
C THR A 182 2.50 7.48 -20.39
N SER A 183 1.17 7.44 -20.33
CA SER A 183 0.42 6.19 -20.14
C SER A 183 0.77 5.21 -21.26
N ALA A 184 1.45 4.12 -20.93
CA ALA A 184 1.52 2.93 -21.78
C ALA A 184 1.48 1.69 -20.90
N SER A 185 0.34 0.99 -20.94
CA SER A 185 0.29 -0.43 -20.64
C SER A 185 1.31 -1.14 -21.55
N GLY A 186 2.32 -1.77 -20.94
CA GLY A 186 3.35 -2.50 -21.66
C GLY A 186 4.36 -3.07 -20.68
N SER A 187 4.33 -4.39 -20.54
CA SER A 187 5.32 -5.19 -19.83
C SER A 187 6.76 -4.82 -20.23
N SER A 188 7.57 -4.38 -19.28
CA SER A 188 9.05 -4.47 -19.33
C SER A 188 9.57 -4.19 -17.92
N ILE A 189 9.96 -5.20 -17.13
CA ILE A 189 11.28 -5.85 -17.18
C ILE A 189 12.42 -4.81 -17.12
N LEU A 190 13.04 -4.78 -15.93
CA LEU A 190 14.36 -4.25 -15.58
C LEU A 190 14.50 -2.72 -15.60
N THR A 191 14.64 -2.12 -14.41
CA THR A 191 15.93 -1.58 -13.92
C THR A 191 15.71 -0.73 -12.67
N SER A 192 16.02 -1.28 -11.50
CA SER A 192 16.57 -0.58 -10.32
C SER A 192 16.61 -1.55 -9.16
N SER A 193 17.58 -2.47 -9.22
CA SER A 193 17.90 -3.35 -8.09
C SER A 193 19.42 -3.43 -7.97
N SER A 194 20.07 -2.27 -7.89
CA SER A 194 21.49 -2.19 -7.61
C SER A 194 21.68 -2.19 -6.10
N SER A 195 21.78 -3.40 -5.52
CA SER A 195 22.65 -3.71 -4.37
C SER A 195 22.32 -5.03 -3.65
N LEU A 196 21.17 -5.68 -3.86
CA LEU A 196 20.77 -6.84 -3.04
C LEU A 196 20.42 -8.13 -3.80
N ALA A 197 20.60 -8.19 -5.12
CA ALA A 197 20.22 -9.35 -5.93
C ALA A 197 21.42 -10.19 -6.46
N LEU A 198 22.59 -10.12 -5.83
CA LEU A 198 23.75 -10.91 -6.26
C LEU A 198 23.79 -12.32 -5.63
N GLU A 199 23.14 -12.53 -4.49
CA GLU A 199 23.23 -13.80 -3.73
C GLU A 199 22.23 -14.89 -4.18
N LEU A 200 21.23 -14.54 -5.01
CA LEU A 200 20.16 -15.47 -5.43
C LEU A 200 20.03 -15.58 -6.96
N THR A 201 20.92 -14.95 -7.74
CA THR A 201 20.91 -15.07 -9.20
C THR A 201 21.62 -16.35 -9.62
N PRO A 202 20.98 -17.23 -10.42
CA PRO A 202 21.64 -18.42 -10.95
C PRO A 202 22.85 -18.04 -11.79
N GLU A 203 23.95 -18.78 -11.65
CA GLU A 203 25.23 -18.48 -12.29
C GLU A 203 25.13 -18.32 -13.82
N SER A 204 24.22 -19.07 -14.45
CA SER A 204 23.94 -18.97 -15.89
C SER A 204 23.45 -17.59 -16.33
N VAL A 205 22.68 -16.90 -15.48
CA VAL A 205 22.14 -15.56 -15.77
C VAL A 205 23.23 -14.50 -15.64
N LEU A 206 24.17 -14.68 -14.69
CA LEU A 206 25.32 -13.79 -14.52
C LEU A 206 26.26 -13.85 -15.73
N PHE A 207 26.52 -15.04 -16.29
CA PHE A 207 27.33 -15.19 -17.50
C PHE A 207 26.68 -14.58 -18.73
N GLU A 208 25.36 -14.74 -18.88
CA GLU A 208 24.62 -14.15 -20.00
C GLU A 208 24.64 -12.62 -19.95
N GLN A 209 24.53 -12.06 -18.74
CA GLN A 209 24.60 -10.63 -18.51
C GLN A 209 26.02 -10.07 -18.74
N ALA A 210 27.06 -10.79 -18.31
CA ALA A 210 28.45 -10.42 -18.59
C ALA A 210 28.76 -10.42 -20.10
N PHE A 211 28.26 -11.42 -20.82
CA PHE A 211 28.43 -11.52 -22.27
C PHE A 211 27.65 -10.43 -23.03
N ALA A 212 26.48 -10.03 -22.52
CA ALA A 212 25.72 -8.91 -23.06
C ALA A 212 26.48 -7.58 -22.91
N ILE A 213 27.12 -7.34 -21.76
CA ILE A 213 27.97 -6.15 -21.52
C ILE A 213 29.21 -6.15 -22.42
N GLU A 214 29.79 -7.32 -22.69
CA GLU A 214 30.95 -7.44 -23.57
C GLU A 214 30.63 -7.04 -25.02
N LYS A 215 29.40 -7.31 -25.48
CA LYS A 215 28.91 -7.01 -26.83
C LYS A 215 28.33 -5.61 -27.01
N MET A 216 28.27 -4.78 -25.95
CA MET A 216 27.71 -3.44 -26.06
C MET A 216 28.62 -2.48 -26.86
N PRO A 217 28.04 -1.52 -27.60
CA PRO A 217 28.79 -0.46 -28.24
C PRO A 217 29.59 0.37 -27.21
N PRO A 218 30.77 0.89 -27.58
CA PRO A 218 31.68 1.55 -26.63
C PRO A 218 31.10 2.78 -25.93
N GLY A 219 30.10 3.45 -26.53
CA GLY A 219 29.43 4.60 -25.91
C GLY A 219 28.51 4.24 -24.74
N GLU A 220 27.86 3.07 -24.77
CA GLU A 220 26.97 2.61 -23.70
C GLU A 220 27.76 1.95 -22.57
N ARG A 221 28.91 1.35 -22.90
CA ARG A 221 29.82 0.73 -21.92
C ARG A 221 30.43 1.75 -20.96
N GLN A 222 30.73 2.97 -21.42
CA GLN A 222 31.25 4.05 -20.57
C GLN A 222 30.29 4.51 -19.47
N LEU A 223 28.98 4.34 -19.65
CA LEU A 223 27.99 4.67 -18.62
C LEU A 223 27.98 3.65 -17.46
N LEU A 224 28.50 2.44 -17.70
CA LEU A 224 28.54 1.34 -16.74
C LEU A 224 29.89 1.19 -16.03
N GLU A 225 30.97 1.78 -16.58
CA GLU A 225 32.31 1.79 -15.97
C GLU A 225 32.38 2.29 -14.51
N PRO A 226 31.60 3.30 -14.07
CA PRO A 226 31.64 3.75 -12.68
C PRO A 226 31.13 2.72 -11.68
N HIS A 227 30.44 1.68 -12.15
CA HIS A 227 29.82 0.63 -11.32
C HIS A 227 30.58 -0.71 -11.39
N LEU A 228 31.68 -0.77 -12.15
CA LEU A 228 32.51 -1.96 -12.40
C LEU A 228 33.90 -1.90 -11.72
N ARG A 229 34.19 -0.87 -10.92
CA ARG A 229 35.42 -0.73 -10.14
C ARG A 229 35.23 -1.08 -8.67
#